data_AF-A0AAE4RI85-F1
#
_entry.id   AF-A0AAE4RI85-F1
#
_cell.length_a   1.000
_cell.length_b   1.000
_cell.length_c   1.000
_cell.angle_alpha   90.00
_cell.angle_beta   90.00
_cell.angle_gamma   90.00
#
_symmetry.space_group_name_H-M   'P 1'
#
loop_
_entity.id
_entity.type
_entity.pdbx_description
1 polymer ?
#
loop_
_entity_poly.entity_id
_entity_poly.type
_entity_poly.pdbx_seq_one_letter_code
_entity_poly.pdbx_strand_id
1 'polypeptide(L)'
;MLGGGSVVCDYRIRRVLGTGGMGAVYLAADPALPRDVALKVLSAELSRDPDFRARFIREADTAAGLEHPQIVSVYNRGETEDGQLWIAMQFVDGIDADAALRAGEMTPQRAVHIITEVAKALDFAHAHKVVHRDVKPANFLLSGPVGVEEHVLLGDFGIARALDDAGLTATGSVLATVAYAAPEVLSNAPIDGRVDIYSLGCTLYRLLTGHTPFPATNGAAGVMAAHLFSPPPRVTDTLPSLPRGLDQVIAVAMAKDPLARFVSAGALARAAKDALHESVGFPPLPPVPSAEVSSYPTTTPGPAWWQHSGPRTMAAPQGQPLQTVLPPGPPAPPRRRRRGIVIGASLGALAVVASAVTITVWPNDTAPGPSEPSAASTPAPRTAAPTVTGAPATDISAAQLPAILLSANELNSAAGGDPMVLEADGATLLDDSATVDNPQCLGAWTPAQNAVYRNAGDSGVAVQQLRALNQSWHDGLTQAAISFASQDNAARSWVTQRGQWAVCGGKSLSVTKPGAPPETWDFAQPITTSGVLTIAASQRGGTANCQHGILVRGNVMIDLRQCRPTGQANVAALVSATAQHVPQQ
;
A
#
# COMPACT_ATOMS: atom_id res chain seq x y z
N MET A 1 -1.47 -27.84 -22.79
CA MET A 1 -2.76 -28.15 -22.11
C MET A 1 -3.13 -29.57 -22.44
N LEU A 2 -3.68 -30.31 -21.48
CA LEU A 2 -4.13 -31.68 -21.70
C LEU A 2 -5.43 -31.67 -22.52
N GLY A 3 -5.52 -32.55 -23.52
CA GLY A 3 -6.70 -32.70 -24.36
C GLY A 3 -7.79 -33.51 -23.66
N GLY A 4 -9.03 -33.41 -24.14
CA GLY A 4 -10.09 -34.32 -23.71
C GLY A 4 -9.69 -35.77 -23.98
N GLY A 5 -9.83 -36.66 -22.99
CA GLY A 5 -9.42 -38.06 -23.03
C GLY A 5 -8.02 -38.35 -22.46
N SER A 6 -7.21 -37.33 -22.15
CA SER A 6 -5.97 -37.51 -21.39
C SER A 6 -6.24 -38.05 -19.99
N VAL A 7 -5.29 -38.78 -19.41
CA VAL A 7 -5.39 -39.31 -18.05
C VAL A 7 -4.29 -38.71 -17.19
N VAL A 8 -4.65 -38.31 -15.96
CA VAL A 8 -3.71 -37.81 -14.94
C VAL A 8 -4.00 -38.57 -13.66
N CYS A 9 -3.07 -39.42 -13.21
CA CYS A 9 -3.22 -40.22 -11.99
C CYS A 9 -4.60 -40.91 -11.92
N ASP A 10 -4.93 -41.65 -12.99
CA ASP A 10 -6.20 -42.35 -13.22
C ASP A 10 -7.45 -41.46 -13.44
N TYR A 11 -7.38 -40.17 -13.16
CA TYR A 11 -8.46 -39.23 -13.50
C TYR A 11 -8.50 -38.99 -15.01
N ARG A 12 -9.64 -39.27 -15.63
CA ARG A 12 -9.83 -39.05 -17.07
C ARG A 12 -10.34 -37.64 -17.33
N ILE A 13 -9.54 -36.83 -17.99
CA ILE A 13 -9.87 -35.44 -18.34
C ILE A 13 -11.01 -35.42 -19.36
N ARG A 14 -12.10 -34.72 -19.04
CA ARG A 14 -13.21 -34.44 -19.96
C ARG A 14 -12.97 -33.15 -20.72
N ARG A 15 -12.73 -32.05 -20.00
CA ARG A 15 -12.50 -30.71 -20.56
C ARG A 15 -11.73 -29.81 -19.59
N VAL A 16 -11.19 -28.72 -20.11
CA VAL A 16 -10.62 -27.65 -19.29
C VAL A 16 -11.75 -26.83 -18.67
N LEU A 17 -11.64 -26.51 -17.38
CA LEU A 17 -12.51 -25.57 -16.66
C LEU A 17 -11.89 -24.18 -16.60
N GLY A 18 -10.58 -24.09 -16.38
CA GLY A 18 -9.86 -22.83 -16.34
C GLY A 18 -8.35 -23.00 -16.36
N THR A 19 -7.63 -21.93 -16.71
CA THR A 19 -6.18 -21.89 -16.75
C THR A 19 -5.67 -20.61 -16.09
N GLY A 20 -4.62 -20.70 -15.29
CA GLY A 20 -3.99 -19.56 -14.63
C GLY A 20 -2.49 -19.77 -14.43
N GLY A 21 -1.83 -18.78 -13.82
CA GLY A 21 -0.37 -18.81 -13.61
C GLY A 21 0.14 -20.00 -12.78
N MET A 22 -0.72 -20.58 -11.94
CA MET A 22 -0.37 -21.70 -11.08
C MET A 22 -0.62 -23.07 -11.70
N GLY A 23 -1.34 -23.15 -12.83
CA GLY A 23 -1.72 -24.41 -13.43
C GLY A 23 -3.07 -24.36 -14.13
N ALA A 24 -3.65 -25.53 -14.34
CA ALA A 24 -4.94 -25.68 -15.02
C ALA A 24 -5.90 -26.52 -14.18
N VAL A 25 -7.17 -26.15 -14.23
CA VAL A 25 -8.28 -26.88 -13.62
C VAL A 25 -9.05 -27.57 -14.72
N TYR A 26 -9.32 -28.86 -14.52
CA TYR A 26 -9.99 -29.72 -15.48
C TYR A 26 -11.24 -30.34 -14.85
N LEU A 27 -12.27 -30.54 -15.66
CA LEU A 27 -13.34 -31.46 -15.34
C LEU A 27 -12.81 -32.86 -15.64
N ALA A 28 -12.78 -33.73 -14.65
CA ALA A 28 -12.30 -35.10 -14.82
C ALA A 28 -13.28 -36.10 -14.21
N ALA A 29 -13.33 -37.29 -14.80
CA ALA A 29 -14.04 -38.41 -14.17
C ALA A 29 -13.18 -38.99 -13.04
N ASP A 30 -13.77 -39.19 -11.88
CA ASP A 30 -13.15 -39.90 -10.75
C ASP A 30 -12.86 -41.35 -11.16
N PRO A 31 -11.66 -41.90 -10.85
CA PRO A 31 -11.28 -43.24 -11.27
C PRO A 31 -12.06 -44.35 -10.54
N ALA A 32 -12.55 -44.09 -9.34
CA ALA A 32 -13.17 -45.10 -8.48
C ALA A 32 -14.69 -44.91 -8.31
N LEU A 33 -15.16 -43.67 -8.38
CA LEU A 33 -16.56 -43.31 -8.13
C LEU A 33 -17.23 -42.79 -9.40
N PRO A 34 -18.55 -43.04 -9.60
CA PRO A 34 -19.29 -42.55 -10.76
C PRO A 34 -19.66 -41.06 -10.61
N ARG A 35 -18.65 -40.21 -10.44
CA ARG A 35 -18.80 -38.75 -10.29
C ARG A 35 -17.74 -38.00 -11.09
N ASP A 36 -18.04 -36.75 -11.38
CA ASP A 36 -17.05 -35.82 -11.91
C ASP A 36 -16.41 -35.00 -10.79
N VAL A 37 -15.15 -34.63 -10.97
CA VAL A 37 -14.33 -33.84 -10.05
C VAL A 37 -13.69 -32.67 -10.79
N ALA A 38 -13.39 -31.61 -10.04
CA ALA A 38 -12.48 -30.58 -10.50
C ALA A 38 -11.05 -30.99 -10.14
N LEU A 39 -10.22 -31.26 -11.14
CA LEU A 39 -8.82 -31.65 -10.98
C LEU A 39 -7.93 -30.45 -11.30
N LYS A 40 -7.26 -29.89 -10.30
CA LYS A 40 -6.28 -28.83 -10.47
C LYS A 40 -4.89 -29.45 -10.55
N VAL A 41 -4.23 -29.29 -11.69
CA VAL A 41 -2.86 -29.75 -11.93
C VAL A 41 -1.95 -28.53 -11.98
N LEU A 42 -0.94 -28.51 -11.12
CA LEU A 42 -0.02 -27.38 -10.98
C LEU A 42 1.04 -27.38 -12.09
N SER A 43 1.59 -26.19 -12.36
CA SER A 43 2.69 -26.07 -13.31
C SER A 43 3.92 -26.86 -12.84
N ALA A 44 4.70 -27.38 -13.80
CA ALA A 44 5.91 -28.14 -13.50
C ALA A 44 6.96 -27.28 -12.78
N GLU A 45 6.97 -25.97 -13.01
CA GLU A 45 7.88 -25.03 -12.32
C GLU A 45 7.58 -24.95 -10.83
N LEU A 46 6.32 -24.70 -10.44
CA LEU A 46 5.91 -24.64 -9.03
C LEU A 46 6.06 -25.99 -8.34
N SER A 47 5.79 -27.09 -9.05
CA SER A 47 5.86 -28.44 -8.47
C SER A 47 7.29 -28.88 -8.12
N ARG A 48 8.31 -28.25 -8.72
CA ARG A 48 9.73 -28.54 -8.47
C ARG A 48 10.32 -27.76 -7.30
N ASP A 49 9.66 -26.70 -6.85
CA ASP A 49 10.07 -25.93 -5.68
C ASP A 49 9.75 -26.73 -4.39
N PRO A 50 10.77 -27.18 -3.62
CA PRO A 50 10.55 -27.98 -2.41
C PRO A 50 9.75 -27.24 -1.33
N ASP A 51 9.94 -25.93 -1.18
CA ASP A 51 9.25 -25.12 -0.17
C ASP A 51 7.78 -24.91 -0.56
N PHE A 52 7.54 -24.66 -1.84
CA PHE A 52 6.17 -24.61 -2.37
C PHE A 52 5.45 -25.96 -2.18
N ARG A 53 6.12 -27.07 -2.52
CA ARG A 53 5.56 -28.42 -2.41
C ARG A 53 5.19 -28.77 -0.98
N ALA A 54 6.08 -28.52 -0.01
CA ALA A 54 5.81 -28.79 1.40
C ALA A 54 4.59 -27.98 1.91
N ARG A 55 4.50 -26.70 1.51
CA ARG A 55 3.35 -25.86 1.84
C ARG A 55 2.07 -26.34 1.18
N PHE A 56 2.10 -26.65 -0.11
CA PHE A 56 0.94 -27.18 -0.85
C PHE A 56 0.35 -28.41 -0.16
N ILE A 57 1.21 -29.36 0.21
CA ILE A 57 0.80 -30.59 0.92
C ILE A 57 0.12 -30.25 2.25
N ARG A 58 0.74 -29.38 3.06
CA ARG A 58 0.21 -28.98 4.36
C ARG A 58 -1.14 -28.25 4.25
N GLU A 59 -1.27 -27.32 3.33
CA GLU A 59 -2.51 -26.56 3.12
C GLU A 59 -3.62 -27.48 2.57
N ALA A 60 -3.29 -28.38 1.64
CA ALA A 60 -4.25 -29.36 1.11
C ALA A 60 -4.74 -30.34 2.20
N ASP A 61 -3.85 -30.80 3.09
CA ASP A 61 -4.22 -31.67 4.21
C ASP A 61 -5.11 -30.94 5.22
N THR A 62 -4.83 -29.65 5.46
CA THR A 62 -5.65 -28.80 6.33
C THR A 62 -7.04 -28.57 5.73
N ALA A 63 -7.10 -28.27 4.43
CA ALA A 63 -8.36 -28.06 3.71
C ALA A 63 -9.20 -29.35 3.59
N ALA A 64 -8.56 -30.51 3.48
CA ALA A 64 -9.25 -31.81 3.44
C ALA A 64 -9.98 -32.15 4.74
N GLY A 65 -9.58 -31.55 5.87
CA GLY A 65 -10.28 -31.70 7.15
C GLY A 65 -11.53 -30.84 7.30
N LEU A 66 -11.84 -29.95 6.35
CA LEU A 66 -12.98 -29.04 6.42
C LEU A 66 -14.20 -29.64 5.73
N GLU A 67 -15.20 -30.04 6.51
CA GLU A 67 -16.50 -30.51 6.02
C GLU A 67 -17.60 -29.49 6.34
N HIS A 68 -18.04 -28.75 5.32
CA HIS A 68 -19.08 -27.73 5.48
C HIS A 68 -19.87 -27.53 4.17
N PRO A 69 -21.20 -27.32 4.20
CA PRO A 69 -22.02 -27.22 2.98
C PRO A 69 -21.61 -26.08 2.03
N GLN A 70 -21.06 -25.00 2.57
CA GLN A 70 -20.58 -23.83 1.83
C GLN A 70 -19.06 -23.88 1.56
N ILE A 71 -18.37 -25.02 1.74
CA ILE A 71 -16.94 -25.20 1.41
C ILE A 71 -16.81 -26.28 0.34
N VAL A 72 -16.04 -25.99 -0.71
CA VAL A 72 -15.68 -26.99 -1.72
C VAL A 72 -14.82 -28.07 -1.08
N SER A 73 -15.31 -29.30 -1.07
CA SER A 73 -14.59 -30.42 -0.46
C SER A 73 -13.35 -30.81 -1.28
N VAL A 74 -12.24 -31.07 -0.59
CA VAL A 74 -11.04 -31.69 -1.16
C VAL A 74 -11.19 -33.21 -1.03
N TYR A 75 -11.10 -33.94 -2.15
CA TYR A 75 -11.23 -35.40 -2.14
C TYR A 75 -9.89 -36.12 -2.10
N ASN A 76 -8.89 -35.61 -2.82
CA ASN A 76 -7.59 -36.25 -2.87
C ASN A 76 -6.51 -35.26 -3.36
N ARG A 77 -5.25 -35.55 -3.07
CA ARG A 77 -4.09 -34.83 -3.60
C ARG A 77 -2.93 -35.78 -3.84
N GLY A 78 -2.01 -35.40 -4.72
CA GLY A 78 -0.84 -36.22 -5.00
C GLY A 78 0.14 -35.57 -5.95
N GLU A 79 1.01 -36.40 -6.51
CA GLU A 79 1.91 -36.04 -7.59
C GLU A 79 1.80 -37.00 -8.76
N THR A 80 2.13 -36.54 -9.96
CA THR A 80 2.30 -37.38 -11.14
C THR A 80 3.66 -38.07 -11.12
N GLU A 81 3.87 -39.07 -11.99
CA GLU A 81 5.19 -39.71 -12.17
C GLU A 81 6.29 -38.69 -12.52
N ASP A 82 5.95 -37.68 -13.33
CA ASP A 82 6.86 -36.57 -13.67
C ASP A 82 7.02 -35.50 -12.56
N GLY A 83 6.44 -35.75 -11.38
CA GLY A 83 6.57 -34.89 -10.19
C GLY A 83 5.66 -33.66 -10.16
N GLN A 84 4.62 -33.57 -11.00
CA GLN A 84 3.66 -32.46 -10.96
C GLN A 84 2.62 -32.66 -9.86
N LEU A 85 2.41 -31.65 -9.03
CA LEU A 85 1.41 -31.70 -7.97
C LEU A 85 0.00 -31.54 -8.52
N TRP A 86 -0.95 -32.28 -7.94
CA TRP A 86 -2.36 -32.18 -8.29
C TRP A 86 -3.26 -32.30 -7.06
N ILE A 87 -4.47 -31.75 -7.17
CA ILE A 87 -5.53 -31.84 -6.17
C ILE A 87 -6.88 -32.04 -6.86
N ALA A 88 -7.63 -33.04 -6.39
CA ALA A 88 -8.98 -33.36 -6.81
C ALA A 88 -9.98 -32.82 -5.78
N MET A 89 -10.92 -32.01 -6.24
CA MET A 89 -11.91 -31.34 -5.40
C MET A 89 -13.32 -31.52 -5.98
N GLN A 90 -14.32 -31.20 -5.18
CA GLN A 90 -15.72 -31.17 -5.61
C GLN A 90 -15.88 -30.34 -6.88
N PHE A 91 -16.51 -30.93 -7.90
CA PHE A 91 -16.96 -30.19 -9.06
C PHE A 91 -18.28 -29.49 -8.73
N VAL A 92 -18.31 -28.17 -8.89
CA VAL A 92 -19.52 -27.36 -8.77
C VAL A 92 -19.97 -26.99 -10.18
N ASP A 93 -21.14 -27.50 -10.58
CA ASP A 93 -21.70 -27.23 -11.90
C ASP A 93 -22.39 -25.86 -11.92
N GLY A 94 -21.64 -24.83 -12.33
CA GLY A 94 -22.10 -23.46 -12.38
C GLY A 94 -21.00 -22.47 -12.74
N ILE A 95 -21.11 -21.24 -12.23
CA ILE A 95 -20.19 -20.13 -12.51
C ILE A 95 -19.69 -19.50 -11.22
N ASP A 96 -18.58 -18.76 -11.29
CA ASP A 96 -18.13 -17.96 -10.15
C ASP A 96 -18.88 -16.61 -10.06
N ALA A 97 -18.86 -16.00 -8.87
CA ALA A 97 -19.56 -14.73 -8.63
C ALA A 97 -19.00 -13.55 -9.43
N ASP A 98 -17.73 -13.58 -9.87
CA ASP A 98 -17.16 -12.55 -10.76
C ASP A 98 -17.71 -12.68 -12.18
N ALA A 99 -17.89 -13.91 -12.66
CA ALA A 99 -18.55 -14.20 -13.93
C ALA A 99 -20.03 -13.78 -13.90
N ALA A 100 -20.76 -14.10 -12.82
CA ALA A 100 -22.15 -13.67 -12.64
C ALA A 100 -22.28 -12.13 -12.61
N LEU A 101 -21.35 -11.45 -11.93
CA LEU A 101 -21.28 -9.99 -11.91
C LEU A 101 -21.06 -9.41 -13.31
N ARG A 102 -20.11 -9.96 -14.09
CA ARG A 102 -19.87 -9.52 -15.48
C ARG A 102 -21.04 -9.79 -16.42
N ALA A 103 -21.81 -10.84 -16.16
CA ALA A 103 -23.02 -11.18 -16.92
C ALA A 103 -24.20 -10.23 -16.60
N GLY A 104 -24.07 -9.34 -15.60
CA GLY A 104 -25.11 -8.40 -15.21
C GLY A 104 -26.21 -9.02 -14.35
N GLU A 105 -25.96 -10.20 -13.77
CA GLU A 105 -26.94 -10.96 -12.99
C GLU A 105 -26.87 -10.68 -11.47
N MET A 106 -26.04 -9.72 -11.06
CA MET A 106 -25.78 -9.44 -9.64
C MET A 106 -26.68 -8.31 -9.14
N THR A 107 -27.71 -8.65 -8.39
CA THR A 107 -28.52 -7.68 -7.64
C THR A 107 -27.94 -7.44 -6.25
N PRO A 108 -28.24 -6.31 -5.58
CA PRO A 108 -27.82 -6.09 -4.19
C PRO A 108 -28.28 -7.20 -3.23
N GLN A 109 -29.48 -7.74 -3.44
CA GLN A 109 -30.03 -8.84 -2.66
C GLN A 109 -29.22 -10.13 -2.88
N ARG A 110 -28.86 -10.45 -4.13
CA ARG A 110 -28.03 -11.61 -4.45
C ARG A 110 -26.61 -11.45 -3.89
N ALA A 111 -26.02 -10.26 -3.99
CA ALA A 111 -24.70 -9.96 -3.42
C ALA A 111 -24.66 -10.20 -1.90
N VAL A 112 -25.66 -9.69 -1.16
CA VAL A 112 -25.75 -9.91 0.29
C VAL A 112 -26.03 -11.37 0.64
N HIS A 113 -26.83 -12.08 -0.16
CA HIS A 113 -27.05 -13.52 0.00
C HIS A 113 -25.75 -14.31 -0.14
N ILE A 114 -24.99 -14.07 -1.22
CA ILE A 114 -23.68 -14.72 -1.46
C ILE A 114 -22.72 -14.45 -0.29
N ILE A 115 -22.61 -13.20 0.15
CA ILE A 115 -21.77 -12.82 1.30
C ILE A 115 -22.21 -13.53 2.58
N THR A 116 -23.52 -13.72 2.77
CA THR A 116 -24.07 -14.45 3.93
C THR A 116 -23.68 -15.92 3.91
N GLU A 117 -23.77 -16.60 2.77
CA GLU A 117 -23.39 -18.01 2.66
C GLU A 117 -21.87 -18.20 2.81
N VAL A 118 -21.06 -17.33 2.19
CA VAL A 118 -19.60 -17.36 2.34
C VAL A 118 -19.18 -17.06 3.78
N ALA A 119 -19.86 -16.16 4.47
CA ALA A 119 -19.57 -15.86 5.87
C ALA A 119 -19.70 -17.09 6.78
N LYS A 120 -20.66 -17.99 6.51
CA LYS A 120 -20.79 -19.27 7.25
C LYS A 120 -19.54 -20.15 7.05
N ALA A 121 -19.06 -20.26 5.82
CA ALA A 121 -17.85 -21.02 5.49
C ALA A 121 -16.60 -20.44 6.19
N LEU A 122 -16.44 -19.11 6.18
CA LEU A 122 -15.31 -18.44 6.82
C LEU A 122 -15.34 -18.59 8.35
N ASP A 123 -16.49 -18.36 8.99
CA ASP A 123 -16.62 -18.53 10.45
C ASP A 123 -16.34 -19.99 10.85
N PHE A 124 -16.79 -20.98 10.06
CA PHE A 124 -16.47 -22.40 10.27
C PHE A 124 -14.97 -22.66 10.16
N ALA A 125 -14.31 -22.17 9.11
CA ALA A 125 -12.87 -22.34 8.93
C ALA A 125 -12.06 -21.69 10.06
N HIS A 126 -12.42 -20.47 10.47
CA HIS A 126 -11.76 -19.74 11.55
C HIS A 126 -11.89 -20.46 12.90
N ALA A 127 -13.04 -21.10 13.17
CA ALA A 127 -13.23 -21.94 14.34
C ALA A 127 -12.27 -23.14 14.37
N HIS A 128 -11.90 -23.66 13.19
CA HIS A 128 -10.92 -24.73 13.01
C HIS A 128 -9.48 -24.22 12.81
N LYS A 129 -9.21 -22.93 13.10
CA LYS A 129 -7.89 -22.28 13.00
C LYS A 129 -7.34 -22.23 11.58
N VAL A 130 -8.20 -22.30 10.57
CA VAL A 130 -7.85 -22.15 9.16
C VAL A 130 -8.23 -20.75 8.68
N VAL A 131 -7.30 -20.05 8.04
CA VAL A 131 -7.53 -18.72 7.45
C VAL A 131 -7.47 -18.87 5.93
N HIS A 132 -8.44 -18.32 5.20
CA HIS A 132 -8.59 -18.53 3.76
C HIS A 132 -7.54 -17.75 2.93
N ARG A 133 -7.26 -16.48 3.27
CA ARG A 133 -6.22 -15.59 2.70
C ARG A 133 -6.36 -15.17 1.24
N ASP A 134 -7.32 -15.73 0.51
CA ASP A 134 -7.64 -15.38 -0.88
C ASP A 134 -9.17 -15.22 -1.12
N VAL A 135 -9.85 -14.46 -0.26
CA VAL A 135 -11.31 -14.23 -0.39
C VAL A 135 -11.57 -13.20 -1.50
N LYS A 136 -12.25 -13.61 -2.57
CA LYS A 136 -12.61 -12.77 -3.72
C LYS A 136 -13.75 -13.40 -4.55
N PRO A 137 -14.48 -12.63 -5.38
CA PRO A 137 -15.59 -13.16 -6.17
C PRO A 137 -15.28 -14.40 -7.02
N ALA A 138 -14.07 -14.50 -7.59
CA ALA A 138 -13.66 -15.63 -8.42
C ALA A 138 -13.57 -16.97 -7.67
N ASN A 139 -13.54 -16.94 -6.33
CA ASN A 139 -13.48 -18.13 -5.48
C ASN A 139 -14.86 -18.49 -4.90
N PHE A 140 -15.92 -17.77 -5.26
CA PHE A 140 -17.28 -18.04 -4.81
C PHE A 140 -18.04 -18.73 -5.94
N LEU A 141 -18.19 -20.05 -5.84
CA LEU A 141 -18.86 -20.87 -6.84
C LEU A 141 -20.36 -20.88 -6.60
N LEU A 142 -21.11 -20.58 -7.65
CA LEU A 142 -22.56 -20.48 -7.65
C LEU A 142 -23.16 -21.59 -8.51
N SER A 143 -24.12 -22.34 -7.98
CA SER A 143 -24.83 -23.37 -8.72
C SER A 143 -26.32 -23.43 -8.37
N GLY A 144 -27.10 -24.03 -9.27
CA GLY A 144 -28.56 -24.09 -9.12
C GLY A 144 -29.26 -22.79 -9.57
N PRO A 145 -30.56 -22.66 -9.29
CA PRO A 145 -31.35 -21.51 -9.70
C PRO A 145 -30.96 -20.25 -8.90
N VAL A 146 -30.86 -19.12 -9.59
CA VAL A 146 -30.59 -17.82 -8.96
C VAL A 146 -31.70 -17.48 -7.97
N GLY A 147 -31.33 -17.20 -6.72
CA GLY A 147 -32.27 -16.84 -5.67
C GLY A 147 -31.83 -17.34 -4.31
N VAL A 148 -32.79 -17.53 -3.40
CA VAL A 148 -32.54 -17.99 -2.02
C VAL A 148 -32.11 -19.46 -1.93
N GLU A 149 -32.36 -20.24 -2.98
CA GLU A 149 -31.96 -21.64 -3.11
C GLU A 149 -30.64 -21.79 -3.90
N GLU A 150 -30.01 -20.68 -4.31
CA GLU A 150 -28.73 -20.72 -4.99
C GLU A 150 -27.68 -21.32 -4.06
N HIS A 151 -26.99 -22.35 -4.53
CA HIS A 151 -25.90 -22.96 -3.79
C HIS A 151 -24.66 -22.09 -3.95
N VAL A 152 -24.10 -21.65 -2.83
CA VAL A 152 -22.89 -20.82 -2.78
C VAL A 152 -21.81 -21.58 -2.02
N LEU A 153 -20.70 -21.86 -2.70
CA LEU A 153 -19.57 -22.59 -2.14
C LEU A 153 -18.28 -21.76 -2.23
N LEU A 154 -17.53 -21.72 -1.15
CA LEU A 154 -16.19 -21.13 -1.08
C LEU A 154 -15.16 -22.17 -1.53
N GLY A 155 -14.45 -21.86 -2.62
CA GLY A 155 -13.38 -22.68 -3.17
C GLY A 155 -11.99 -22.07 -2.97
N ASP A 156 -10.95 -22.85 -3.35
CA ASP A 156 -9.55 -22.40 -3.38
C ASP A 156 -9.02 -21.83 -2.03
N PHE A 157 -9.15 -22.63 -0.96
CA PHE A 157 -8.59 -22.35 0.37
C PHE A 157 -7.06 -22.19 0.37
N GLY A 158 -6.55 -21.01 0.01
CA GLY A 158 -5.16 -20.58 0.24
C GLY A 158 -4.04 -21.41 -0.40
N ILE A 159 -4.34 -22.55 -1.04
CA ILE A 159 -3.37 -23.51 -1.61
C ILE A 159 -2.44 -22.83 -2.63
N ALA A 160 -2.91 -21.73 -3.21
CA ALA A 160 -2.24 -20.87 -4.17
C ALA A 160 -1.18 -19.91 -3.60
N ARG A 161 -1.21 -19.58 -2.30
CA ARG A 161 -0.40 -18.51 -1.71
C ARG A 161 0.90 -18.96 -1.05
N ALA A 162 1.33 -20.21 -1.31
CA ALA A 162 2.72 -20.63 -1.12
C ALA A 162 3.76 -19.80 -1.93
N LEU A 163 3.33 -18.76 -2.65
CA LEU A 163 4.14 -17.77 -3.37
C LEU A 163 4.45 -16.49 -2.57
N ASP A 164 3.72 -16.17 -1.49
CA ASP A 164 3.83 -14.83 -0.86
C ASP A 164 5.08 -14.61 0.04
N ASP A 165 5.79 -15.66 0.44
CA ASP A 165 7.06 -15.51 1.19
C ASP A 165 8.26 -15.14 0.29
N ALA A 166 8.12 -15.29 -1.03
CA ALA A 166 9.18 -14.98 -1.99
C ALA A 166 8.78 -13.74 -2.80
N GLY A 167 9.03 -12.56 -2.23
CA GLY A 167 9.14 -11.27 -2.91
C GLY A 167 8.17 -11.02 -4.07
N LEU A 168 7.12 -10.22 -3.82
CA LEU A 168 6.19 -9.74 -4.85
C LEU A 168 6.91 -8.90 -5.94
N THR A 169 7.53 -9.56 -6.90
CA THR A 169 8.05 -8.95 -8.14
C THR A 169 7.90 -9.93 -9.31
N ALA A 170 6.73 -9.93 -9.97
CA ALA A 170 6.58 -10.01 -11.44
C ALA A 170 5.13 -10.32 -11.88
N THR A 171 4.63 -9.53 -12.85
CA THR A 171 3.48 -9.77 -13.76
C THR A 171 2.03 -9.65 -13.24
N GLY A 172 1.12 -9.34 -14.17
CA GLY A 172 -0.26 -8.86 -13.95
C GLY A 172 -1.24 -9.79 -13.22
N SER A 173 -0.85 -11.03 -12.89
CA SER A 173 -1.59 -11.91 -11.97
C SER A 173 -1.53 -11.41 -10.52
N VAL A 174 -0.45 -10.73 -10.13
CA VAL A 174 -0.26 -10.14 -8.79
C VAL A 174 -1.31 -9.06 -8.51
N LEU A 175 -1.71 -8.29 -9.52
CA LEU A 175 -2.66 -7.19 -9.35
C LEU A 175 -4.06 -7.68 -8.91
N ALA A 176 -4.49 -8.85 -9.41
CA ALA A 176 -5.81 -9.41 -9.11
C ALA A 176 -5.93 -9.89 -7.65
N THR A 177 -4.84 -10.42 -7.09
CA THR A 177 -4.80 -10.88 -5.69
C THR A 177 -4.64 -9.71 -4.71
N VAL A 178 -3.89 -8.68 -5.10
CA VAL A 178 -3.68 -7.48 -4.27
C VAL A 178 -4.96 -6.65 -4.08
N ALA A 179 -5.89 -6.69 -5.04
CA ALA A 179 -7.13 -5.91 -5.02
C ALA A 179 -8.11 -6.24 -3.88
N TYR A 180 -7.86 -7.32 -3.13
CA TYR A 180 -8.66 -7.74 -1.98
C TYR A 180 -7.81 -7.94 -0.72
N ALA A 181 -6.50 -7.67 -0.78
CA ALA A 181 -5.58 -8.00 0.31
C ALA A 181 -5.75 -7.05 1.51
N ALA A 182 -5.78 -7.62 2.71
CA ALA A 182 -5.80 -6.85 3.95
C ALA A 182 -4.48 -6.09 4.19
N PRO A 183 -4.51 -4.92 4.87
CA PRO A 183 -3.32 -4.12 5.15
C PRO A 183 -2.18 -4.93 5.79
N GLU A 184 -2.50 -5.74 6.78
CA GLU A 184 -1.55 -6.57 7.53
C GLU A 184 -0.90 -7.66 6.67
N VAL A 185 -1.62 -8.17 5.66
CA VAL A 185 -1.05 -9.11 4.67
C VAL A 185 -0.02 -8.40 3.81
N LEU A 186 -0.28 -7.16 3.41
CA LEU A 186 0.64 -6.36 2.59
C LEU A 186 1.85 -5.84 3.38
N SER A 187 1.70 -5.62 4.68
CA SER A 187 2.77 -5.19 5.58
C SER A 187 3.56 -6.34 6.21
N ASN A 188 3.22 -7.60 5.89
CA ASN A 188 3.80 -8.78 6.52
C ASN A 188 3.70 -8.75 8.06
N ALA A 189 2.59 -8.23 8.58
CA ALA A 189 2.29 -8.19 10.01
C ALA A 189 1.59 -9.51 10.42
N PRO A 190 1.51 -9.83 11.73
CA PRO A 190 0.77 -10.98 12.20
C PRO A 190 -0.69 -10.97 11.70
N ILE A 191 -1.14 -12.11 11.17
CA ILE A 191 -2.47 -12.26 10.60
C ILE A 191 -3.33 -13.25 11.39
N ASP A 192 -4.62 -12.97 11.46
CA ASP A 192 -5.66 -13.89 11.93
C ASP A 192 -6.85 -13.90 10.95
N GLY A 193 -7.98 -14.50 11.35
CA GLY A 193 -9.20 -14.57 10.51
C GLY A 193 -9.74 -13.20 10.06
N ARG A 194 -9.34 -12.09 10.68
CA ARG A 194 -9.79 -10.74 10.30
C ARG A 194 -9.26 -10.29 8.95
N VAL A 195 -8.21 -10.94 8.41
CA VAL A 195 -7.79 -10.71 7.02
C VAL A 195 -8.89 -11.09 6.04
N ASP A 196 -9.59 -12.21 6.29
CA ASP A 196 -10.67 -12.68 5.44
C ASP A 196 -11.90 -11.78 5.55
N ILE A 197 -12.15 -11.19 6.73
CA ILE A 197 -13.22 -10.21 6.96
C ILE A 197 -13.00 -8.95 6.10
N TYR A 198 -11.76 -8.47 6.05
CA TYR A 198 -11.41 -7.32 5.19
C TYR A 198 -11.61 -7.65 3.71
N SER A 199 -11.12 -8.80 3.27
CA SER A 199 -11.28 -9.28 1.90
C SER A 199 -12.74 -9.54 1.53
N LEU A 200 -13.57 -10.01 2.48
CA LEU A 200 -15.02 -10.15 2.31
C LEU A 200 -15.70 -8.79 2.17
N GLY A 201 -15.27 -7.77 2.92
CA GLY A 201 -15.72 -6.38 2.75
C GLY A 201 -15.38 -5.82 1.37
N CYS A 202 -14.15 -6.05 0.91
CA CYS A 202 -13.74 -5.69 -0.46
C CYS A 202 -14.61 -6.39 -1.51
N THR A 203 -14.93 -7.65 -1.27
CA THR A 203 -15.78 -8.46 -2.14
C THR A 203 -17.23 -7.96 -2.16
N LEU A 204 -17.81 -7.64 -1.01
CA LEU A 204 -19.15 -7.04 -0.92
C LEU A 204 -19.22 -5.73 -1.72
N TYR A 205 -18.23 -4.83 -1.57
CA TYR A 205 -18.15 -3.60 -2.36
C TYR A 205 -18.13 -3.91 -3.87
N ARG A 206 -17.34 -4.90 -4.30
CA ARG A 206 -17.23 -5.30 -5.70
C ARG A 206 -18.54 -5.85 -6.27
N LEU A 207 -19.21 -6.74 -5.52
CA LEU A 207 -20.47 -7.33 -5.95
C LEU A 207 -21.61 -6.29 -6.02
N LEU A 208 -21.58 -5.28 -5.13
CA LEU A 208 -22.57 -4.21 -5.16
C LEU A 208 -22.34 -3.20 -6.27
N THR A 209 -21.09 -2.75 -6.46
CA THR A 209 -20.77 -1.60 -7.31
C THR A 209 -20.28 -1.98 -8.71
N GLY A 210 -19.89 -3.23 -8.92
CA GLY A 210 -19.23 -3.65 -10.15
C GLY A 210 -17.80 -3.11 -10.29
N HIS A 211 -17.17 -2.60 -9.23
CA HIS A 211 -15.81 -2.03 -9.21
C HIS A 211 -15.00 -2.56 -8.01
N THR A 212 -13.68 -2.72 -8.13
CA THR A 212 -12.86 -3.01 -6.94
C THR A 212 -12.84 -1.79 -6.01
N PRO A 213 -12.63 -1.96 -4.69
CA PRO A 213 -12.64 -0.84 -3.75
C PRO A 213 -11.60 0.24 -4.09
N PHE A 214 -10.42 -0.20 -4.54
CA PHE A 214 -9.37 0.68 -5.01
C PHE A 214 -9.03 0.33 -6.46
N PRO A 215 -9.12 1.30 -7.39
CA PRO A 215 -8.82 1.07 -8.79
C PRO A 215 -7.30 1.00 -9.03
N ALA A 216 -6.91 0.18 -10.00
CA ALA A 216 -5.50 -0.05 -10.34
C ALA A 216 -4.86 1.04 -11.23
N THR A 217 -5.31 2.28 -11.12
CA THR A 217 -4.86 3.41 -11.98
C THR A 217 -3.36 3.67 -11.87
N ASN A 218 -2.75 3.38 -10.73
CA ASN A 218 -1.31 3.54 -10.47
C ASN A 218 -0.58 2.19 -10.35
N GLY A 219 -1.11 1.13 -10.97
CA GLY A 219 -0.56 -0.22 -10.91
C GLY A 219 -0.67 -0.86 -9.52
N ALA A 220 -0.01 -2.01 -9.34
CA ALA A 220 -0.12 -2.81 -8.12
C ALA A 220 0.32 -2.05 -6.86
N ALA A 221 1.41 -1.27 -6.95
CA ALA A 221 1.89 -0.46 -5.82
C ALA A 221 0.87 0.59 -5.36
N GLY A 222 0.14 1.20 -6.30
CA GLY A 222 -0.95 2.13 -5.96
C GLY A 222 -2.12 1.46 -5.25
N VAL A 223 -2.51 0.26 -5.70
CA VAL A 223 -3.57 -0.53 -5.05
C VAL A 223 -3.14 -0.97 -3.65
N MET A 224 -1.89 -1.44 -3.49
CA MET A 224 -1.33 -1.77 -2.18
C MET A 224 -1.36 -0.56 -1.25
N ALA A 225 -0.88 0.60 -1.71
CA ALA A 225 -0.87 1.83 -0.94
C ALA A 225 -2.30 2.25 -0.55
N ALA A 226 -3.28 2.05 -1.42
CA ALA A 226 -4.68 2.35 -1.13
C ALA A 226 -5.26 1.40 -0.07
N HIS A 227 -5.01 0.09 -0.16
CA HIS A 227 -5.39 -0.83 0.90
C HIS A 227 -4.70 -0.51 2.23
N LEU A 228 -3.47 -0.02 2.23
CA LEU A 228 -2.77 0.35 3.46
C LEU A 228 -3.26 1.68 4.05
N PHE A 229 -3.56 2.69 3.23
CA PHE A 229 -3.66 4.08 3.71
C PHE A 229 -4.92 4.83 3.27
N SER A 230 -5.58 4.45 2.16
CA SER A 230 -6.79 5.15 1.71
C SER A 230 -8.00 4.73 2.53
N PRO A 231 -8.92 5.66 2.87
CA PRO A 231 -10.14 5.30 3.58
C PRO A 231 -10.96 4.29 2.75
N PRO A 232 -11.73 3.41 3.39
CA PRO A 232 -12.68 2.56 2.67
C PRO A 232 -13.62 3.41 1.81
N PRO A 233 -13.89 3.00 0.55
CA PRO A 233 -14.82 3.71 -0.30
C PRO A 233 -16.26 3.54 0.18
N ARG A 234 -17.13 4.48 -0.22
CA ARG A 234 -18.58 4.39 0.02
C ARG A 234 -19.27 3.79 -1.20
N VAL A 235 -20.22 2.90 -0.97
CA VAL A 235 -20.99 2.30 -2.09
C VAL A 235 -21.94 3.32 -2.70
N THR A 236 -22.44 4.27 -1.92
CA THR A 236 -23.36 5.30 -2.42
C THR A 236 -22.70 6.33 -3.33
N ASP A 237 -21.38 6.48 -3.27
CA ASP A 237 -20.64 7.36 -4.19
C ASP A 237 -20.69 6.81 -5.63
N THR A 238 -20.80 5.48 -5.77
CA THR A 238 -20.93 4.81 -7.08
C THR A 238 -22.38 4.52 -7.44
N LEU A 239 -23.21 4.11 -6.46
CA LEU A 239 -24.62 3.77 -6.64
C LEU A 239 -25.48 4.49 -5.58
N PRO A 240 -25.90 5.74 -5.83
CA PRO A 240 -26.68 6.54 -4.87
C PRO A 240 -28.03 5.94 -4.46
N SER A 241 -28.55 4.97 -5.22
CA SER A 241 -29.81 4.27 -4.93
C SER A 241 -29.69 3.23 -3.80
N LEU A 242 -28.47 2.86 -3.39
CA LEU A 242 -28.26 1.91 -2.29
C LEU A 242 -28.49 2.56 -0.91
N PRO A 243 -28.94 1.81 0.10
CA PRO A 243 -29.07 2.32 1.46
C PRO A 243 -27.72 2.78 2.04
N ARG A 244 -27.71 3.96 2.68
CA ARG A 244 -26.51 4.53 3.32
C ARG A 244 -25.93 3.65 4.43
N GLY A 245 -26.73 2.78 5.05
CA GLY A 245 -26.24 1.81 6.03
C GLY A 245 -25.12 0.91 5.49
N LEU A 246 -25.12 0.63 4.17
CA LEU A 246 -24.07 -0.18 3.54
C LEU A 246 -22.70 0.52 3.53
N ASP A 247 -22.65 1.85 3.52
CA ASP A 247 -21.37 2.58 3.63
C ASP A 247 -20.68 2.31 4.96
N GLN A 248 -21.46 2.26 6.06
CA GLN A 248 -20.94 1.94 7.37
C GLN A 248 -20.44 0.51 7.45
N VAL A 249 -21.16 -0.44 6.83
CA VAL A 249 -20.73 -1.84 6.76
C VAL A 249 -19.39 -1.97 6.04
N ILE A 250 -19.22 -1.32 4.89
CA ILE A 250 -17.95 -1.31 4.15
C ILE A 250 -16.84 -0.63 4.97
N ALA A 251 -17.13 0.50 5.61
CA ALA A 251 -16.16 1.22 6.43
C ALA A 251 -15.62 0.37 7.61
N VAL A 252 -16.50 -0.37 8.30
CA VAL A 252 -16.12 -1.25 9.41
C VAL A 252 -15.39 -2.49 8.90
N ALA A 253 -15.91 -3.15 7.86
CA ALA A 253 -15.29 -4.36 7.30
C ALA A 253 -13.86 -4.08 6.79
N MET A 254 -13.66 -2.93 6.15
CA MET A 254 -12.39 -2.53 5.56
C MET A 254 -11.56 -1.60 6.47
N ALA A 255 -11.84 -1.56 7.78
CA ALA A 255 -11.05 -0.77 8.72
C ALA A 255 -9.57 -1.18 8.66
N LYS A 256 -8.65 -0.21 8.70
CA LYS A 256 -7.21 -0.49 8.56
C LYS A 256 -6.67 -1.27 9.74
N ASP A 257 -7.05 -0.85 10.95
CA ASP A 257 -6.83 -1.61 12.16
C ASP A 257 -7.74 -2.86 12.16
N PRO A 258 -7.16 -4.08 12.20
CA PRO A 258 -7.95 -5.31 12.32
C PRO A 258 -8.88 -5.31 13.53
N LEU A 259 -8.50 -4.68 14.65
CA LEU A 259 -9.31 -4.63 15.87
C LEU A 259 -10.60 -3.82 15.71
N ALA A 260 -10.61 -2.86 14.79
CA ALA A 260 -11.77 -2.04 14.47
C ALA A 260 -12.76 -2.71 13.49
N ARG A 261 -12.45 -3.92 13.00
CA ARG A 261 -13.33 -4.68 12.10
C ARG A 261 -14.40 -5.46 12.86
N PHE A 262 -15.34 -6.03 12.10
CA PHE A 262 -16.28 -7.00 12.65
C PHE A 262 -15.56 -8.15 13.34
N VAL A 263 -16.17 -8.66 14.42
CA VAL A 263 -15.61 -9.78 15.20
C VAL A 263 -15.64 -11.11 14.43
N SER A 264 -16.53 -11.25 13.45
CA SER A 264 -16.65 -12.44 12.58
C SER A 264 -17.20 -12.08 11.20
N ALA A 265 -17.05 -12.99 10.23
CA ALA A 265 -17.64 -12.81 8.91
C ALA A 265 -19.17 -12.82 8.98
N GLY A 266 -19.76 -13.63 9.87
CA GLY A 266 -21.20 -13.64 10.12
C GLY A 266 -21.74 -12.32 10.69
N ALA A 267 -20.95 -11.62 11.52
CA ALA A 267 -21.31 -10.28 12.01
C ALA A 267 -21.35 -9.25 10.86
N LEU A 268 -20.38 -9.29 9.94
CA LEU A 268 -20.40 -8.47 8.72
C LEU A 268 -21.64 -8.76 7.88
N ALA A 269 -21.92 -10.04 7.59
CA ALA A 269 -23.05 -10.44 6.76
C ALA A 269 -24.40 -10.00 7.36
N ARG A 270 -24.57 -10.12 8.68
CA ARG A 270 -25.78 -9.66 9.37
C ARG A 270 -25.95 -8.15 9.23
N ALA A 271 -24.89 -7.38 9.47
CA ALA A 271 -24.93 -5.93 9.31
C ALA A 271 -25.26 -5.50 7.86
N ALA A 272 -24.71 -6.20 6.86
CA ALA A 272 -25.04 -5.97 5.44
C ALA A 272 -26.51 -6.25 5.13
N LYS A 273 -27.05 -7.35 5.68
CA LYS A 273 -28.45 -7.73 5.52
C LYS A 273 -29.38 -6.70 6.16
N ASP A 274 -29.11 -6.29 7.39
CA ASP A 274 -29.92 -5.31 8.12
C ASP A 274 -29.92 -3.96 7.39
N ALA A 275 -28.74 -3.50 6.95
CA ALA A 275 -28.60 -2.25 6.18
C ALA A 275 -29.37 -2.26 4.84
N LEU A 276 -29.55 -3.44 4.22
CA LEU A 276 -30.34 -3.56 2.99
C LEU A 276 -31.86 -3.52 3.26
N HIS A 277 -32.29 -4.03 4.42
CA HIS A 277 -33.71 -4.08 4.81
C HIS A 277 -34.23 -2.79 5.47
N GLU A 278 -33.38 -1.98 6.10
CA GLU A 278 -33.75 -0.69 6.74
C GLU A 278 -34.19 0.42 5.75
N SER A 279 -34.44 0.10 4.49
CA SER A 279 -35.06 1.00 3.50
C SER A 279 -36.52 1.37 3.80
N VAL A 280 -37.09 0.93 4.94
CA VAL A 280 -38.43 1.31 5.42
C VAL A 280 -38.33 2.04 6.76
N GLY A 281 -38.02 3.35 6.71
CA GLY A 281 -38.38 4.30 7.76
C GLY A 281 -37.48 4.34 9.00
N PHE A 282 -36.35 5.04 8.90
CA PHE A 282 -35.82 5.78 10.05
C PHE A 282 -36.03 7.28 9.82
N PRO A 283 -36.49 8.04 10.83
CA PRO A 283 -36.45 9.50 10.76
C PRO A 283 -34.98 9.93 10.62
N PRO A 284 -34.70 11.05 9.91
CA PRO A 284 -33.35 11.52 9.73
C PRO A 284 -32.69 11.71 11.10
N LEU A 285 -31.55 11.03 11.30
CA LEU A 285 -30.68 11.29 12.43
C LEU A 285 -30.28 12.78 12.42
N PRO A 286 -30.07 13.40 13.60
CA PRO A 286 -29.64 14.79 13.67
C PRO A 286 -28.36 14.98 12.84
N PRO A 287 -28.23 16.11 12.12
CA PRO A 287 -27.05 16.38 11.33
C PRO A 287 -25.81 16.34 12.22
N VAL A 288 -24.78 15.61 11.76
CA VAL A 288 -23.41 15.80 12.24
C VAL A 288 -23.14 17.31 12.12
N PRO A 289 -22.69 18.01 13.18
CA PRO A 289 -22.62 19.46 13.16
C PRO A 289 -21.67 19.94 12.05
N SER A 290 -22.28 20.39 10.95
CA SER A 290 -21.67 21.32 10.00
C SER A 290 -21.68 22.69 10.68
N ALA A 291 -20.59 23.04 11.35
CA ALA A 291 -20.37 24.42 11.74
C ALA A 291 -20.08 25.24 10.48
N GLU A 292 -21.08 26.06 10.13
CA GLU A 292 -21.02 27.33 9.40
C GLU A 292 -20.50 27.34 7.95
N VAL A 293 -21.39 27.01 7.01
CA VAL A 293 -21.42 27.74 5.72
C VAL A 293 -22.39 28.91 5.89
N SER A 294 -21.77 30.07 6.06
CA SER A 294 -22.39 31.38 6.14
C SER A 294 -23.36 31.65 4.99
N SER A 295 -24.56 32.06 5.36
CA SER A 295 -25.49 32.81 4.51
C SER A 295 -24.82 34.08 4.00
N TYR A 296 -24.60 34.21 2.69
CA TYR A 296 -24.28 35.50 2.09
C TYR A 296 -25.56 36.25 1.70
N PRO A 297 -25.65 37.54 2.05
CA PRO A 297 -26.77 38.40 1.69
C PRO A 297 -26.75 38.79 0.21
N THR A 298 -27.97 38.95 -0.29
CA THR A 298 -28.39 39.65 -1.51
C THR A 298 -27.62 40.96 -1.77
N THR A 299 -27.03 41.04 -2.96
CA THR A 299 -26.91 42.19 -3.87
C THR A 299 -26.60 43.58 -3.28
N THR A 300 -25.35 44.04 -3.46
CA THR A 300 -25.01 45.47 -3.61
C THR A 300 -23.87 45.58 -4.66
N PRO A 301 -23.86 46.58 -5.56
CA PRO A 301 -23.07 46.54 -6.80
C PRO A 301 -21.59 46.80 -6.57
N GLY A 302 -20.73 46.01 -7.21
CA GLY A 302 -19.28 46.23 -7.22
C GLY A 302 -18.84 47.42 -8.10
N PRO A 303 -17.64 47.98 -7.87
CA PRO A 303 -17.17 49.22 -8.49
C PRO A 303 -16.75 49.06 -9.96
N ALA A 304 -16.87 50.17 -10.69
CA ALA A 304 -16.86 50.30 -12.16
C ALA A 304 -15.49 50.21 -12.88
N TRP A 305 -14.61 49.25 -12.55
CA TRP A 305 -13.29 49.16 -13.20
C TRP A 305 -12.86 47.75 -13.63
N TRP A 306 -13.82 46.89 -14.01
CA TRP A 306 -13.52 45.76 -14.89
C TRP A 306 -14.40 45.84 -16.13
N GLN A 307 -13.87 46.57 -17.10
CA GLN A 307 -14.41 46.71 -18.43
C GLN A 307 -13.28 46.36 -19.42
N HIS A 308 -13.63 45.52 -20.41
CA HIS A 308 -12.90 45.17 -21.66
C HIS A 308 -11.95 43.94 -21.53
N SER A 309 -11.95 42.90 -22.38
CA SER A 309 -12.67 42.60 -23.61
C SER A 309 -12.67 41.07 -23.82
N GLY A 310 -13.84 40.44 -23.85
CA GLY A 310 -14.02 39.10 -24.41
C GLY A 310 -14.69 39.22 -25.79
N PRO A 311 -14.34 38.37 -26.78
CA PRO A 311 -15.03 38.37 -28.06
C PRO A 311 -16.50 37.94 -27.87
N ARG A 312 -17.38 38.79 -28.39
CA ARG A 312 -18.85 38.67 -28.36
C ARG A 312 -19.31 37.34 -28.97
N THR A 313 -20.06 36.54 -28.21
CA THR A 313 -21.02 35.58 -28.77
C THR A 313 -22.41 36.19 -28.63
N MET A 314 -23.02 36.53 -29.76
CA MET A 314 -24.42 36.94 -29.83
C MET A 314 -25.30 35.73 -29.56
N ALA A 315 -26.25 35.89 -28.65
CA ALA A 315 -27.40 35.01 -28.52
C ALA A 315 -28.27 35.11 -29.80
N ALA A 316 -28.72 33.96 -30.30
CA ALA A 316 -29.75 33.90 -31.34
C ALA A 316 -31.09 33.43 -30.73
N PRO A 317 -32.25 33.90 -31.24
CA PRO A 317 -33.58 33.61 -30.69
C PRO A 317 -34.16 32.30 -31.24
N GLN A 318 -35.24 31.84 -30.59
CA GLN A 318 -36.07 30.69 -30.96
C GLN A 318 -36.63 30.77 -32.40
N GLY A 319 -36.68 29.64 -33.11
CA GLY A 319 -37.60 29.45 -34.24
C GLY A 319 -37.16 28.50 -35.36
N GLN A 320 -37.81 27.33 -35.40
CA GLN A 320 -38.04 26.42 -36.54
C GLN A 320 -36.97 25.40 -37.02
N PRO A 321 -37.41 24.20 -37.45
CA PRO A 321 -36.55 23.05 -37.71
C PRO A 321 -36.16 22.93 -39.19
N LEU A 322 -35.00 22.35 -39.50
CA LEU A 322 -34.84 21.34 -40.57
C LEU A 322 -33.39 20.85 -40.72
N GLN A 323 -33.28 19.53 -40.92
CA GLN A 323 -32.32 18.77 -41.71
C GLN A 323 -30.86 18.59 -41.23
N THR A 324 -30.63 17.35 -40.81
CA THR A 324 -29.38 16.61 -40.69
C THR A 324 -28.60 16.59 -42.01
N VAL A 325 -27.42 17.21 -42.03
CA VAL A 325 -26.34 16.87 -42.96
C VAL A 325 -25.02 16.93 -42.18
N LEU A 326 -24.44 15.76 -41.92
CA LEU A 326 -23.11 15.62 -41.32
C LEU A 326 -22.05 15.96 -42.39
N PRO A 327 -21.12 16.91 -42.18
CA PRO A 327 -19.95 17.06 -43.04
C PRO A 327 -18.93 15.93 -42.75
N PRO A 328 -18.21 15.43 -43.77
CA PRO A 328 -17.28 14.33 -43.62
C PRO A 328 -16.04 14.76 -42.80
N GLY A 329 -15.64 13.92 -41.86
CA GLY A 329 -14.42 14.12 -41.08
C GLY A 329 -13.14 14.06 -41.94
N PRO A 330 -12.05 14.71 -41.50
CA PRO A 330 -10.79 14.75 -42.23
C PRO A 330 -10.15 13.35 -42.38
N PRO A 331 -9.46 13.07 -43.50
CA PRO A 331 -8.92 11.74 -43.79
C PRO A 331 -7.74 11.37 -42.87
N ALA A 332 -7.74 10.12 -42.42
CA ALA A 332 -6.66 9.52 -41.65
C ALA A 332 -5.33 9.48 -42.44
N PRO A 333 -4.16 9.66 -41.78
CA PRO A 333 -2.87 9.61 -42.46
C PRO A 333 -2.55 8.19 -42.99
N PRO A 334 -1.88 8.06 -44.15
CA PRO A 334 -1.74 6.80 -44.85
C PRO A 334 -0.78 5.82 -44.14
N ARG A 335 -1.28 4.61 -43.89
CA ARG A 335 -0.50 3.42 -43.51
C ARG A 335 0.46 3.03 -44.64
N ARG A 336 1.75 3.34 -44.50
CA ARG A 336 2.79 2.78 -45.38
C ARG A 336 3.15 1.36 -44.94
N ARG A 337 2.66 0.39 -45.71
CA ARG A 337 3.25 -0.96 -45.84
C ARG A 337 4.67 -0.82 -46.37
N ARG A 338 5.66 -1.36 -45.66
CA ARG A 338 6.90 -1.86 -46.28
C ARG A 338 7.11 -3.30 -45.82
N ARG A 339 6.85 -4.21 -46.76
CA ARG A 339 7.35 -5.58 -46.75
C ARG A 339 8.84 -5.54 -47.09
N GLY A 340 9.62 -6.35 -46.38
CA GLY A 340 10.94 -6.82 -46.78
C GLY A 340 12.11 -5.90 -46.40
N ILE A 341 12.86 -6.28 -45.37
CA ILE A 341 14.26 -6.73 -45.49
C ILE A 341 14.54 -7.63 -44.27
N VAL A 342 14.75 -8.91 -44.59
CA VAL A 342 15.42 -9.90 -43.76
C VAL A 342 16.93 -9.68 -43.93
N ILE A 343 17.71 -10.02 -42.89
CA ILE A 343 19.19 -10.14 -42.80
C ILE A 343 19.77 -9.10 -41.79
N GLY A 344 20.27 -9.61 -40.67
CA GLY A 344 21.07 -8.83 -39.71
C GLY A 344 20.98 -9.24 -38.25
N ALA A 345 20.89 -10.54 -37.94
CA ALA A 345 20.96 -11.07 -36.56
C ALA A 345 22.19 -11.98 -36.44
N SER A 346 23.36 -11.37 -36.23
CA SER A 346 24.59 -12.05 -35.78
C SER A 346 25.70 -11.01 -35.67
N LEU A 347 25.99 -10.53 -34.45
CA LEU A 347 27.26 -9.95 -33.95
C LEU A 347 26.96 -9.13 -32.69
N GLY A 348 27.17 -9.74 -31.52
CA GLY A 348 26.98 -9.07 -30.23
C GLY A 348 27.02 -9.98 -29.00
N ALA A 349 27.43 -11.25 -29.18
CA ALA A 349 27.61 -12.22 -28.11
C ALA A 349 28.87 -13.05 -28.40
N LEU A 350 30.06 -12.43 -28.28
CA LEU A 350 31.38 -13.10 -28.33
C LEU A 350 32.52 -12.08 -28.06
N ALA A 351 32.50 -11.40 -26.90
CA ALA A 351 33.56 -10.45 -26.54
C ALA A 351 33.95 -10.38 -25.05
N VAL A 352 33.60 -11.38 -24.21
CA VAL A 352 34.03 -11.36 -22.78
C VAL A 352 34.55 -12.73 -22.27
N VAL A 353 34.79 -13.72 -23.13
CA VAL A 353 35.31 -15.06 -22.71
C VAL A 353 36.71 -15.37 -23.28
N ALA A 354 37.56 -14.35 -23.46
CA ALA A 354 38.93 -14.58 -23.95
C ALA A 354 39.96 -13.67 -23.27
N SER A 355 40.22 -13.93 -21.99
CA SER A 355 41.52 -13.62 -21.36
C SER A 355 41.59 -14.25 -19.96
N ALA A 356 41.42 -15.56 -19.90
CA ALA A 356 41.94 -16.39 -18.83
C ALA A 356 43.05 -17.28 -19.42
N VAL A 357 44.21 -17.25 -18.75
CA VAL A 357 45.32 -18.21 -18.83
C VAL A 357 46.28 -18.09 -20.03
N THR A 358 47.42 -17.42 -19.78
CA THR A 358 48.72 -17.83 -20.33
C THR A 358 49.75 -17.83 -19.19
N ILE A 359 50.20 -19.02 -18.79
CA ILE A 359 51.36 -19.27 -17.92
C ILE A 359 52.43 -19.93 -18.80
N THR A 360 53.66 -19.42 -18.77
CA THR A 360 54.94 -20.11 -18.43
C THR A 360 56.14 -19.30 -18.95
N VAL A 361 56.95 -18.70 -18.08
CA VAL A 361 58.31 -19.12 -17.59
C VAL A 361 59.48 -18.89 -18.58
N TRP A 362 60.41 -18.00 -18.20
CA TRP A 362 61.87 -18.18 -18.35
C TRP A 362 62.67 -17.21 -17.43
N PRO A 363 63.96 -17.48 -17.10
CA PRO A 363 64.51 -17.27 -15.77
C PRO A 363 65.71 -16.30 -15.66
N ASN A 364 65.97 -15.91 -14.40
CA ASN A 364 67.24 -15.55 -13.74
C ASN A 364 68.25 -14.54 -14.33
N ASP A 365 68.50 -13.48 -13.55
CA ASP A 365 69.76 -13.17 -12.84
C ASP A 365 70.09 -11.67 -12.88
N THR A 366 69.96 -10.95 -11.76
CA THR A 366 71.02 -10.08 -11.23
C THR A 366 70.73 -9.66 -9.77
N ALA A 367 71.79 -9.74 -8.95
CA ALA A 367 71.81 -9.59 -7.50
C ALA A 367 71.58 -8.14 -6.99
N PRO A 368 71.28 -7.95 -5.69
CA PRO A 368 70.99 -6.66 -5.06
C PRO A 368 72.22 -6.02 -4.39
N GLY A 369 72.23 -4.69 -4.30
CA GLY A 369 73.13 -3.89 -3.44
C GLY A 369 72.40 -3.34 -2.20
N PRO A 370 73.12 -3.04 -1.09
CA PRO A 370 72.55 -3.04 0.26
C PRO A 370 72.41 -1.65 0.93
N SER A 371 71.86 -1.68 2.16
CA SER A 371 71.90 -0.68 3.26
C SER A 371 70.97 0.54 3.11
N GLU A 372 70.18 1.00 4.09
CA GLU A 372 70.10 0.79 5.55
C GLU A 372 68.80 1.47 6.10
N PRO A 373 68.46 1.49 7.41
CA PRO A 373 67.11 1.19 7.90
C PRO A 373 66.37 2.40 8.51
N SER A 374 65.03 2.33 8.60
CA SER A 374 64.28 3.17 9.53
C SER A 374 63.13 2.41 10.20
N ALA A 375 63.33 2.24 11.50
CA ALA A 375 62.43 2.02 12.62
C ALA A 375 61.03 1.41 12.41
N ALA A 376 60.83 0.33 13.16
CA ALA A 376 59.58 -0.35 13.42
C ALA A 376 58.51 0.55 14.05
N SER A 377 57.25 0.28 13.68
CA SER A 377 56.10 0.41 14.57
C SER A 377 55.05 -0.62 14.15
N THR A 378 54.96 -1.68 14.96
CA THR A 378 53.94 -2.73 14.94
C THR A 378 52.54 -2.12 14.96
N PRO A 379 51.62 -2.44 14.03
CA PRO A 379 50.21 -2.16 14.25
C PRO A 379 49.65 -3.24 15.19
N ALA A 380 49.21 -2.80 16.37
CA ALA A 380 48.37 -3.60 17.25
C ALA A 380 47.12 -4.11 16.49
N PRO A 381 46.53 -5.26 16.88
CA PRO A 381 45.27 -5.70 16.30
C PRO A 381 44.21 -4.64 16.63
N ARG A 382 43.65 -4.01 15.59
CA ARG A 382 42.43 -3.22 15.76
C ARG A 382 41.36 -4.19 16.22
N THR A 383 40.99 -4.07 17.49
CA THR A 383 39.75 -4.62 18.01
C THR A 383 38.65 -4.07 17.12
N ALA A 384 38.04 -4.94 16.32
CA ALA A 384 36.82 -4.59 15.60
C ALA A 384 35.82 -4.07 16.64
N ALA A 385 35.32 -2.86 16.44
CA ALA A 385 34.18 -2.38 17.21
C ALA A 385 33.05 -3.42 17.07
N PRO A 386 32.37 -3.81 18.15
CA PRO A 386 31.32 -4.80 18.07
C PRO A 386 30.23 -4.24 17.15
N THR A 387 29.88 -5.01 16.12
CA THR A 387 28.69 -4.78 15.32
C THR A 387 27.49 -4.95 16.25
N VAL A 388 27.00 -3.85 16.82
CA VAL A 388 25.80 -3.86 17.66
C VAL A 388 24.63 -4.27 16.77
N THR A 389 24.12 -5.48 17.02
CA THR A 389 23.07 -6.15 16.27
C THR A 389 21.86 -6.33 17.19
N GLY A 390 21.48 -5.26 17.89
CA GLY A 390 20.36 -5.22 18.82
C GLY A 390 19.13 -4.54 18.22
N ALA A 391 17.94 -4.91 18.68
CA ALA A 391 16.73 -4.14 18.39
C ALA A 391 16.82 -2.75 19.05
N PRO A 392 16.19 -1.70 18.51
CA PRO A 392 16.19 -0.38 19.15
C PRO A 392 15.61 -0.45 20.57
N ALA A 393 16.21 0.29 21.51
CA ALA A 393 15.68 0.42 22.86
C ALA A 393 14.26 0.99 22.87
N THR A 394 13.39 0.34 23.64
CA THR A 394 11.95 0.65 23.69
C THR A 394 11.55 1.47 24.90
N ASP A 395 12.50 1.87 25.74
CA ASP A 395 12.32 2.51 27.05
C ASP A 395 13.23 3.73 27.26
N ILE A 396 13.58 4.44 26.20
CA ILE A 396 14.43 5.64 26.27
C ILE A 396 13.74 6.74 27.09
N SER A 397 14.42 7.18 28.14
CA SER A 397 13.95 8.24 29.05
C SER A 397 14.26 9.64 28.54
N ALA A 398 13.57 10.66 29.06
CA ALA A 398 13.76 12.06 28.66
C ALA A 398 15.21 12.54 28.83
N ALA A 399 15.93 12.06 29.85
CA ALA A 399 17.32 12.44 30.12
C ALA A 399 18.32 11.95 29.06
N GLN A 400 17.95 10.92 28.28
CA GLN A 400 18.80 10.34 27.23
C GLN A 400 18.58 11.00 25.86
N LEU A 401 17.50 11.76 25.68
CA LEU A 401 17.13 12.37 24.40
C LEU A 401 18.15 13.37 23.84
N PRO A 402 18.82 14.22 24.64
CA PRO A 402 19.79 15.16 24.10
C PRO A 402 20.96 14.49 23.38
N ALA A 403 21.36 13.29 23.80
CA ALA A 403 22.45 12.53 23.17
C ALA A 403 22.06 11.93 21.80
N ILE A 404 20.76 11.89 21.48
CA ILE A 404 20.26 11.42 20.17
C ILE A 404 20.43 12.49 19.09
N LEU A 405 20.37 13.77 19.47
CA LEU A 405 20.48 14.88 18.53
C LEU A 405 21.89 15.01 17.95
N LEU A 406 21.99 15.41 16.69
CA LEU A 406 23.27 15.60 16.02
C LEU A 406 23.94 16.89 16.53
N SER A 407 25.23 16.83 16.83
CA SER A 407 26.02 18.01 17.15
C SER A 407 26.20 18.92 15.92
N ALA A 408 26.55 20.19 16.15
CA ALA A 408 26.86 21.12 15.06
C ALA A 408 27.97 20.60 14.12
N ASN A 409 28.96 19.88 14.65
CA ASN A 409 30.04 19.29 13.85
C ASN A 409 29.55 18.15 12.94
N GLU A 410 28.66 17.30 13.45
CA GLU A 410 28.06 16.20 12.68
C GLU A 410 27.13 16.75 11.60
N LEU A 411 26.35 17.79 11.91
CA LEU A 411 25.51 18.49 10.94
C LEU A 411 26.32 19.13 9.82
N ASN A 412 27.43 19.78 10.14
CA ASN A 412 28.33 20.36 9.13
C ASN A 412 28.91 19.28 8.20
N SER A 413 29.16 18.08 8.73
CA SER A 413 29.67 16.94 7.95
C SER A 413 28.58 16.25 7.11
N ALA A 414 27.34 16.21 7.60
CA ALA A 414 26.23 15.48 6.97
C ALA A 414 25.41 16.34 5.97
N ALA A 415 25.29 17.64 6.22
CA ALA A 415 24.36 18.49 5.48
C ALA A 415 24.99 19.19 4.27
N GLY A 416 26.32 19.33 4.22
CA GLY A 416 27.04 20.10 3.19
C GLY A 416 26.58 21.56 3.11
N GLY A 417 27.35 22.50 3.64
CA GLY A 417 26.95 23.92 3.64
C GLY A 417 27.75 24.77 4.63
N ASP A 418 27.33 26.01 4.83
CA ASP A 418 27.92 26.94 5.79
C ASP A 418 27.83 26.37 7.23
N PRO A 419 28.82 26.62 8.09
CA PRO A 419 28.83 26.11 9.45
C PRO A 419 27.61 26.57 10.25
N MET A 420 26.92 25.60 10.85
CA MET A 420 25.74 25.82 11.68
C MET A 420 26.14 26.19 13.12
N VAL A 421 25.42 27.12 13.71
CA VAL A 421 25.56 27.54 15.12
C VAL A 421 24.26 27.26 15.86
N LEU A 422 24.39 26.72 17.07
CA LEU A 422 23.26 26.50 17.97
C LEU A 422 22.73 27.85 18.48
N GLU A 423 21.45 28.12 18.24
CA GLU A 423 20.79 29.35 18.68
C GLU A 423 19.98 29.14 19.96
N ALA A 424 19.33 27.99 20.05
CA ALA A 424 18.53 27.61 21.21
C ALA A 424 18.48 26.09 21.34
N ASP A 425 18.47 25.61 22.57
CA ASP A 425 18.16 24.24 22.93
C ASP A 425 17.17 24.21 24.09
N GLY A 426 16.44 23.11 24.23
CA GLY A 426 15.42 22.99 25.26
C GLY A 426 14.90 21.59 25.43
N ALA A 427 14.22 21.38 26.57
CA ALA A 427 13.61 20.11 26.95
C ALA A 427 12.06 20.15 26.90
N THR A 428 11.49 21.12 26.18
CA THR A 428 10.05 21.32 26.07
C THR A 428 9.63 21.43 24.61
N LEU A 429 8.39 21.03 24.30
CA LEU A 429 7.76 21.30 23.00
C LEU A 429 7.78 22.80 22.69
N LEU A 430 7.91 23.15 21.41
CA LEU A 430 7.94 24.53 20.93
C LEU A 430 6.58 25.21 21.11
N ASP A 431 6.58 26.53 21.28
CA ASP A 431 5.43 27.35 21.73
C ASP A 431 4.38 27.67 20.65
N ASP A 432 4.40 26.96 19.53
CA ASP A 432 3.49 27.12 18.38
C ASP A 432 3.42 28.56 17.83
N SER A 433 4.47 29.36 18.02
CA SER A 433 4.48 30.81 17.72
C SER A 433 4.19 31.17 16.26
N ALA A 434 4.42 30.27 15.30
CA ALA A 434 3.99 30.44 13.91
C ALA A 434 2.60 29.83 13.69
N THR A 435 1.67 30.61 13.17
CA THR A 435 0.32 30.13 12.83
C THR A 435 0.25 29.70 11.37
N VAL A 436 -0.46 28.60 11.12
CA VAL A 436 -0.76 28.09 9.78
C VAL A 436 -2.27 28.26 9.56
N ASP A 437 -2.66 28.76 8.39
CA ASP A 437 -4.06 28.96 8.02
C ASP A 437 -4.91 27.67 8.07
N ASN A 438 -4.28 26.51 7.90
CA ASN A 438 -4.84 25.21 8.24
C ASN A 438 -4.13 24.58 9.45
N PRO A 439 -4.77 24.54 10.64
CA PRO A 439 -4.19 23.96 11.84
C PRO A 439 -3.83 22.47 11.72
N GLN A 440 -4.47 21.71 10.82
CA GLN A 440 -4.13 20.30 10.59
C GLN A 440 -2.73 20.13 9.96
N CYS A 441 -2.18 21.19 9.40
CA CYS A 441 -0.88 21.19 8.75
C CYS A 441 0.27 21.71 9.60
N LEU A 442 -0.02 22.04 10.85
CA LEU A 442 0.96 22.53 11.79
C LEU A 442 2.09 21.52 12.03
N GLY A 443 1.74 20.25 12.19
CA GLY A 443 2.70 19.14 12.32
C GLY A 443 3.49 18.85 11.05
N ALA A 444 2.98 19.21 9.87
CA ALA A 444 3.71 19.11 8.60
C ALA A 444 4.67 20.28 8.39
N TRP A 445 4.45 21.40 9.07
CA TRP A 445 5.27 22.60 8.93
C TRP A 445 6.43 22.64 9.92
N THR A 446 6.21 22.30 11.19
CA THR A 446 7.14 22.64 12.29
C THR A 446 7.41 21.45 13.20
N PRO A 447 8.68 21.12 13.50
CA PRO A 447 9.03 20.05 14.43
C PRO A 447 8.56 20.33 15.86
N ALA A 448 8.33 19.26 16.63
CA ALA A 448 8.13 19.28 18.08
C ALA A 448 7.15 20.33 18.61
N GLN A 449 6.08 20.58 17.86
CA GLN A 449 5.03 21.52 18.23
C GLN A 449 4.15 20.99 19.35
N ASN A 450 3.72 21.91 20.20
CA ASN A 450 2.96 21.60 21.39
C ASN A 450 1.58 21.05 21.05
N ALA A 451 0.84 21.76 20.19
CA ALA A 451 -0.46 21.37 19.69
C ALA A 451 -0.45 20.00 18.99
N VAL A 452 0.71 19.53 18.54
CA VAL A 452 0.88 18.28 17.79
C VAL A 452 1.17 17.11 18.72
N TYR A 453 2.10 17.27 19.68
CA TYR A 453 2.60 16.14 20.47
C TYR A 453 2.05 16.04 21.90
N ARG A 454 1.62 17.15 22.52
CA ARG A 454 1.19 17.16 23.94
C ARG A 454 0.05 16.16 24.22
N ASN A 455 -0.92 16.08 23.30
CA ASN A 455 -2.05 15.16 23.43
C ASN A 455 -1.76 13.75 22.88
N ALA A 456 -0.61 13.56 22.22
CA ALA A 456 -0.14 12.26 21.75
C ALA A 456 0.59 11.46 22.86
N GLY A 457 0.78 12.07 24.04
CA GLY A 457 1.36 11.41 25.20
C GLY A 457 2.88 11.32 25.14
N ASP A 458 3.55 12.42 24.80
CA ASP A 458 5.00 12.53 24.94
C ASP A 458 5.41 12.38 26.42
N SER A 459 6.51 11.69 26.64
CA SER A 459 7.12 11.50 27.97
C SER A 459 8.40 12.30 28.17
N GLY A 460 8.90 12.94 27.12
CA GLY A 460 10.12 13.73 27.13
C GLY A 460 10.44 14.29 25.76
N VAL A 461 11.11 15.44 25.73
CA VAL A 461 11.49 16.13 24.51
C VAL A 461 12.90 16.69 24.66
N ALA A 462 13.69 16.63 23.60
CA ALA A 462 14.87 17.45 23.41
C ALA A 462 14.75 18.14 22.05
N VAL A 463 14.92 19.46 21.99
CA VAL A 463 14.88 20.26 20.76
C VAL A 463 16.14 21.11 20.66
N GLN A 464 16.66 21.26 19.45
CA GLN A 464 17.69 22.23 19.10
C GLN A 464 17.30 23.01 17.86
N GLN A 465 17.50 24.34 17.90
CA GLN A 465 17.37 25.26 16.77
C GLN A 465 18.76 25.77 16.41
N LEU A 466 19.17 25.54 15.17
CA LEU A 466 20.46 25.92 14.64
C LEU A 466 20.29 26.80 13.40
N ARG A 467 21.23 27.72 13.18
CA ARG A 467 21.25 28.62 12.02
C ARG A 467 22.61 28.59 11.33
N ALA A 468 22.61 28.71 10.01
CA ALA A 468 23.84 28.88 9.24
C ALA A 468 24.49 30.24 9.54
N LEU A 469 25.80 30.26 9.75
CA LEU A 469 26.55 31.50 9.97
C LEU A 469 26.45 32.45 8.76
N ASN A 470 26.24 33.75 9.04
CA ASN A 470 26.17 34.84 8.05
C ASN A 470 25.04 34.75 7.00
N GLN A 471 24.03 33.90 7.20
CA GLN A 471 22.89 33.76 6.29
C GLN A 471 21.59 34.33 6.88
N SER A 472 20.58 34.50 6.01
CA SER A 472 19.23 34.90 6.43
C SER A 472 18.59 33.85 7.35
N TRP A 473 17.56 34.23 8.11
CA TRP A 473 16.82 33.32 8.99
C TRP A 473 16.21 32.09 8.30
N HIS A 474 16.10 32.11 6.96
CA HIS A 474 15.60 30.98 6.17
C HIS A 474 16.62 29.85 6.01
N ASP A 475 17.88 30.03 6.43
CA ASP A 475 18.90 28.98 6.43
C ASP A 475 19.12 28.45 7.86
N GLY A 476 18.36 27.42 8.21
CA GLY A 476 18.30 26.92 9.58
C GLY A 476 17.78 25.49 9.66
N LEU A 477 18.11 24.84 10.77
CA LEU A 477 17.71 23.48 11.10
C LEU A 477 17.06 23.49 12.48
N THR A 478 15.86 22.91 12.58
CA THR A 478 15.29 22.52 13.86
C THR A 478 15.31 21.00 13.93
N GLN A 479 15.86 20.46 15.01
CA GLN A 479 15.88 19.03 15.27
C GLN A 479 15.28 18.71 16.63
N ALA A 480 14.55 17.61 16.72
CA ALA A 480 13.95 17.16 17.95
C ALA A 480 13.94 15.64 18.07
N ALA A 481 14.07 15.18 19.31
CA ALA A 481 13.85 13.80 19.72
C ALA A 481 12.77 13.81 20.80
N ILE A 482 11.71 13.03 20.60
CA ILE A 482 10.51 13.00 21.43
C ILE A 482 10.30 11.57 21.89
N SER A 483 10.43 11.29 23.18
CA SER A 483 10.11 9.97 23.72
C SER A 483 8.63 9.85 24.04
N PHE A 484 8.13 8.62 23.97
CA PHE A 484 6.80 8.25 24.40
C PHE A 484 6.88 7.17 25.48
N ALA A 485 5.78 7.02 26.23
CA ALA A 485 5.67 6.00 27.28
C ALA A 485 5.89 4.56 26.77
N SER A 486 5.69 4.31 25.47
CA SER A 486 5.96 3.02 24.82
C SER A 486 6.25 3.18 23.33
N GLN A 487 6.82 2.15 22.71
CA GLN A 487 6.98 2.05 21.26
C GLN A 487 5.63 2.17 20.51
N ASP A 488 4.54 1.62 21.07
CA ASP A 488 3.21 1.72 20.46
C ASP A 488 2.69 3.16 20.44
N ASN A 489 2.95 3.95 21.49
CA ASN A 489 2.59 5.37 21.52
C ASN A 489 3.37 6.15 20.45
N ALA A 490 4.68 5.88 20.32
CA ALA A 490 5.50 6.49 19.27
C ALA A 490 4.99 6.11 17.88
N ALA A 491 4.65 4.84 17.65
CA ALA A 491 4.08 4.36 16.38
C ALA A 491 2.73 5.02 16.07
N ARG A 492 1.84 5.18 17.06
CA ARG A 492 0.55 5.90 16.89
C ARG A 492 0.76 7.37 16.55
N SER A 493 1.73 8.03 17.20
CA SER A 493 2.09 9.42 16.89
C SER A 493 2.59 9.55 15.45
N TRP A 494 3.43 8.61 14.99
CA TRP A 494 3.90 8.57 13.59
C TRP A 494 2.78 8.39 12.59
N VAL A 495 1.83 7.48 12.85
CA VAL A 495 0.67 7.27 11.96
C VAL A 495 -0.19 8.53 11.89
N THR A 496 -0.40 9.19 13.03
CA THR A 496 -1.18 10.44 13.12
C THR A 496 -0.52 11.54 12.30
N GLN A 497 0.78 11.76 12.49
CA GLN A 497 1.56 12.74 11.73
C GLN A 497 1.54 12.43 10.24
N ARG A 498 1.73 11.17 9.84
CA ARG A 498 1.67 10.78 8.43
C ARG A 498 0.33 11.09 7.78
N GLY A 499 -0.78 10.87 8.50
CA GLY A 499 -2.11 11.23 8.05
C GLY A 499 -2.28 12.75 7.89
N GLN A 500 -1.84 13.52 8.89
CA GLN A 500 -1.88 14.99 8.84
C GLN A 500 -1.04 15.53 7.67
N TRP A 501 0.17 15.01 7.46
CA TRP A 501 1.04 15.45 6.36
C TRP A 501 0.44 15.13 4.99
N ALA A 502 -0.27 14.01 4.85
CA ALA A 502 -0.99 13.67 3.63
C ALA A 502 -2.13 14.65 3.32
N VAL A 503 -2.79 15.21 4.34
CA VAL A 503 -3.80 16.27 4.15
C VAL A 503 -3.18 17.55 3.61
N CYS A 504 -1.91 17.81 3.90
CA CYS A 504 -1.20 19.04 3.52
C CYS A 504 -0.46 18.91 2.19
N GLY A 505 -0.12 17.69 1.79
CA GLY A 505 0.59 17.39 0.55
C GLY A 505 -0.09 17.95 -0.69
N GLY A 506 0.65 18.70 -1.51
CA GLY A 506 0.15 19.30 -2.74
C GLY A 506 -0.73 20.54 -2.54
N LYS A 507 -0.84 21.06 -1.31
CA LYS A 507 -1.58 22.29 -1.02
C LYS A 507 -0.64 23.48 -0.80
N SER A 508 -1.17 24.66 -1.00
CA SER A 508 -0.52 25.91 -0.60
C SER A 508 -1.07 26.32 0.76
N LEU A 509 -0.19 26.66 1.70
CA LEU A 509 -0.55 27.10 3.05
C LEU A 509 0.05 28.47 3.34
N SER A 510 -0.72 29.31 4.02
CA SER A 510 -0.24 30.57 4.54
C SER A 510 0.30 30.39 5.96
N VAL A 511 1.57 30.76 6.14
CA VAL A 511 2.27 30.72 7.42
C VAL A 511 2.50 32.16 7.89
N THR A 512 2.00 32.49 9.07
CA THR A 512 2.17 33.82 9.67
C THR A 512 3.03 33.71 10.92
N LYS A 513 4.19 34.37 10.89
CA LYS A 513 5.07 34.48 12.06
C LYS A 513 4.70 35.69 12.90
N PRO A 514 5.04 35.70 14.21
CA PRO A 514 4.81 36.87 15.06
C PRO A 514 5.48 38.12 14.48
N GLY A 515 4.71 39.18 14.27
CA GLY A 515 5.23 40.47 13.79
C GLY A 515 5.63 40.51 12.30
N ALA A 516 5.33 39.48 11.51
CA ALA A 516 5.62 39.44 10.07
C ALA A 516 4.34 39.25 9.23
N PRO A 517 4.32 39.72 7.97
CA PRO A 517 3.20 39.44 7.07
C PRO A 517 3.09 37.92 6.77
N PRO A 518 1.89 37.42 6.43
CA PRO A 518 1.70 36.03 6.03
C PRO A 518 2.49 35.67 4.76
N GLU A 519 3.18 34.54 4.78
CA GLU A 519 3.92 33.99 3.63
C GLU A 519 3.20 32.76 3.10
N THR A 520 3.16 32.58 1.78
CA THR A 520 2.55 31.39 1.16
C THR A 520 3.60 30.35 0.83
N TRP A 521 3.34 29.10 1.20
CA TRP A 521 4.23 27.96 1.02
C TRP A 521 3.53 26.85 0.25
N ASP A 522 4.17 26.37 -0.81
CA ASP A 522 3.68 25.29 -1.66
C ASP A 522 4.27 23.95 -1.18
N PHE A 523 3.42 23.09 -0.62
CA PHE A 523 3.83 21.79 -0.11
C PHE A 523 3.85 20.76 -1.23
N ALA A 524 4.96 20.03 -1.34
CA ALA A 524 5.04 18.82 -2.15
C ALA A 524 4.22 17.69 -1.52
N GLN A 525 4.01 16.61 -2.28
CA GLN A 525 3.47 15.38 -1.71
C GLN A 525 4.45 14.79 -0.69
N PRO A 526 3.99 14.31 0.48
CA PRO A 526 4.85 13.62 1.42
C PRO A 526 5.33 12.28 0.82
N ILE A 527 6.59 11.94 1.05
CA ILE A 527 7.24 10.73 0.52
C ILE A 527 7.87 9.98 1.69
N THR A 528 7.69 8.66 1.73
CA THR A 528 8.38 7.79 2.69
C THR A 528 9.48 7.02 2.00
N THR A 529 10.73 7.22 2.41
CA THR A 529 11.90 6.53 1.88
C THR A 529 12.65 5.88 3.03
N SER A 530 12.86 4.57 2.98
CA SER A 530 13.56 3.80 4.04
C SER A 530 13.00 4.04 5.46
N GLY A 531 11.69 4.23 5.56
CA GLY A 531 10.98 4.50 6.81
C GLY A 531 10.95 5.98 7.25
N VAL A 532 11.75 6.85 6.63
CA VAL A 532 11.70 8.30 6.90
C VAL A 532 10.59 8.92 6.07
N LEU A 533 9.58 9.49 6.73
CA LEU A 533 8.57 10.32 6.08
C LEU A 533 9.17 11.71 5.88
N THR A 534 9.10 12.26 4.67
CA THR A 534 9.54 13.62 4.38
C THR A 534 8.48 14.40 3.61
N ILE A 535 8.44 15.71 3.77
CA ILE A 535 7.64 16.63 2.96
C ILE A 535 8.47 17.87 2.65
N ALA A 536 8.42 18.34 1.40
CA ALA A 536 9.08 19.57 0.99
C ALA A 536 8.07 20.72 0.93
N ALA A 537 8.52 21.94 1.20
CA ALA A 537 7.73 23.15 1.06
C ALA A 537 8.58 24.26 0.44
N SER A 538 8.11 24.85 -0.66
CA SER A 538 8.78 25.96 -1.35
C SER A 538 8.02 27.27 -1.13
N GLN A 539 8.72 28.34 -0.80
CA GLN A 539 8.11 29.65 -0.57
C GLN A 539 7.67 30.27 -1.91
N ARG A 540 6.40 30.67 -2.01
CA ARG A 540 5.88 31.32 -3.21
C ARG A 540 6.37 32.76 -3.29
N GLY A 541 7.05 33.11 -4.38
CA GLY A 541 7.62 34.45 -4.58
C GLY A 541 8.91 34.71 -3.80
N GLY A 542 9.46 33.69 -3.13
CA GLY A 542 10.75 33.72 -2.44
C GLY A 542 11.72 32.67 -2.98
N THR A 543 12.88 32.52 -2.33
CA THR A 543 13.90 31.52 -2.70
C THR A 543 14.02 30.38 -1.69
N ALA A 544 13.32 30.47 -0.56
CA ALA A 544 13.45 29.50 0.52
C ALA A 544 12.78 28.16 0.18
N ASN A 545 13.52 27.08 0.37
CA ASN A 545 13.04 25.71 0.26
C ASN A 545 13.27 24.99 1.58
N CYS A 546 12.20 24.45 2.15
CA CYS A 546 12.24 23.68 3.37
C CYS A 546 11.96 22.21 3.07
N GLN A 547 12.60 21.33 3.80
CA GLN A 547 12.21 19.93 3.91
C GLN A 547 12.02 19.60 5.38
N HIS A 548 11.00 18.82 5.68
CA HIS A 548 10.67 18.33 7.01
C HIS A 548 10.64 16.81 6.94
N GLY A 549 11.12 16.12 7.96
CA GLY A 549 11.08 14.68 8.01
C GLY A 549 11.02 14.11 9.40
N ILE A 550 10.32 12.98 9.52
CA ILE A 550 10.11 12.26 10.76
C ILE A 550 10.38 10.75 10.62
N LEU A 551 10.82 10.13 11.71
CA LEU A 551 11.05 8.68 11.82
C LEU A 551 10.84 8.23 13.26
N VAL A 552 10.30 7.02 13.45
CA VAL A 552 10.27 6.37 14.76
C VAL A 552 11.29 5.23 14.86
N ARG A 553 11.97 5.17 16.01
CA ARG A 553 12.84 4.07 16.43
C ARG A 553 12.60 3.78 17.90
N GLY A 554 12.16 2.56 18.21
CA GLY A 554 11.76 2.20 19.58
C GLY A 554 10.61 3.10 20.06
N ASN A 555 10.75 3.69 21.25
CA ASN A 555 9.79 4.66 21.79
C ASN A 555 10.14 6.13 21.47
N VAL A 556 11.04 6.40 20.53
CA VAL A 556 11.46 7.76 20.18
C VAL A 556 11.02 8.14 18.77
N MET A 557 10.40 9.31 18.64
CA MET A 557 10.20 10.03 17.39
C MET A 557 11.33 11.01 17.16
N ILE A 558 11.90 10.98 15.97
CA ILE A 558 12.90 11.91 15.47
C ILE A 558 12.19 12.84 14.50
N ASP A 559 12.34 14.13 14.71
CA ASP A 559 11.57 15.16 14.01
C ASP A 559 12.49 16.32 13.61
N LEU A 560 12.79 16.47 12.31
CA LEU A 560 13.73 17.45 11.79
C LEU A 560 13.18 18.25 10.63
N ARG A 561 13.39 19.56 10.65
CA ARG A 561 13.15 20.44 9.51
C ARG A 561 14.38 21.27 9.19
N GLN A 562 14.75 21.31 7.92
CA GLN A 562 15.79 22.19 7.39
C GLN A 562 15.21 23.11 6.32
N CYS A 563 15.55 24.39 6.37
CA CYS A 563 15.27 25.35 5.31
C CYS A 563 16.60 25.86 4.74
N ARG A 564 16.64 26.08 3.42
CA ARG A 564 17.78 26.65 2.70
C ARG A 564 17.32 27.64 1.63
N PRO A 565 18.03 28.76 1.43
CA PRO A 565 17.76 29.71 0.34
C PRO A 565 18.26 29.21 -1.02
N THR A 566 19.26 28.31 -1.05
CA THR A 566 19.80 27.70 -2.28
C THR A 566 20.20 26.25 -2.05
N GLY A 567 19.96 25.38 -3.04
CA GLY A 567 20.25 23.93 -2.94
C GLY A 567 19.09 23.11 -2.38
N GLN A 568 19.24 21.78 -2.38
CA GLN A 568 18.26 20.87 -1.77
C GLN A 568 18.69 20.51 -0.34
N ALA A 569 17.75 20.61 0.60
CA ALA A 569 17.91 19.98 1.91
C ALA A 569 17.85 18.46 1.73
N ASN A 570 18.65 17.70 2.51
CA ASN A 570 18.59 16.25 2.56
C ASN A 570 18.19 15.79 3.95
N VAL A 571 16.96 16.15 4.34
CA VAL A 571 16.44 15.86 5.68
C VAL A 571 16.25 14.36 5.89
N ALA A 572 16.00 13.59 4.83
CA ALA A 572 15.95 12.13 4.93
C ALA A 572 17.26 11.54 5.48
N ALA A 573 18.41 12.04 5.02
CA ALA A 573 19.72 11.62 5.53
C ALA A 573 19.96 12.11 6.97
N LEU A 574 19.59 13.34 7.29
CA LEU A 574 19.73 13.89 8.65
C LEU A 574 18.89 13.13 9.67
N VAL A 575 17.63 12.83 9.34
CA VAL A 575 16.75 12.00 10.19
C VAL A 575 17.33 10.60 10.35
N SER A 576 17.84 9.99 9.27
CA SER A 576 18.46 8.67 9.33
C SER A 576 19.74 8.65 10.19
N ALA A 577 20.57 9.68 10.09
CA ALA A 577 21.79 9.82 10.90
C ALA A 577 21.46 10.03 12.39
N THR A 578 20.51 10.92 12.69
CA THR A 578 19.99 11.13 14.06
C THR A 578 19.44 9.81 14.63
N ALA A 579 18.79 9.00 13.79
CA ALA A 579 18.24 7.71 14.21
C ALA A 579 19.26 6.64 14.55
N GLN A 580 20.50 6.77 14.09
CA GLN A 580 21.59 5.88 14.46
C GLN A 580 22.08 6.14 15.90
N HIS A 581 21.78 7.31 16.47
CA HIS A 581 22.14 7.63 17.85
C HIS A 581 21.12 7.07 18.86
N VAL A 582 20.00 6.50 18.40
CA VAL A 582 19.04 5.82 19.27
C VAL A 582 19.70 4.55 19.81
N PRO A 583 19.83 4.39 21.15
CA PRO A 583 20.45 3.20 21.73
C PRO A 583 19.75 1.90 21.31
N GLN A 584 20.51 0.82 21.22
CA GLN A 584 20.01 -0.54 20.97
C GLN A 584 20.06 -1.37 22.25
N GLN A 585 19.19 -2.39 22.34
CA GLN A 585 19.13 -3.35 23.46
C GLN A 585 20.17 -4.45 23.33
#